data_AF-A0A428Q8F3-F1
#
_entry.id   AF-A0A428Q8F3-F1
#
_cell.length_a   1.000
_cell.length_b   1.000
_cell.length_c   1.000
_cell.angle_alpha   90.00
_cell.angle_beta   90.00
_cell.angle_gamma   90.00
#
_symmetry.space_group_name_H-M   'P 1'
#
loop_
_entity.id
_entity.type
_entity.pdbx_description
1 polymer ?
#
loop_
_entity_poly.entity_id
_entity_poly.type
_entity_poly.pdbx_seq_one_letter_code
_entity_poly.pdbx_strand_id
1 'polypeptide(L)'
;MAVTLAKLFDSTDDENTIYKIIFLAACHVESYGNWAKKPKAYADVRELLGNLRLDEGVLERYMKSAVRLVKLLDGLYVRGLLHRAYESILYIPTHISHLRQFGEQPERFRSLFLIQKPLPEIQGSLMLYLPFLVLYMRPNLGYKKTCEALGSRLFDESEYALFCSAVQSQAKDLVPRLPPMPSITPPLRLMQHFNVFRLSVRLRALALQSVDQLRGYNPMPPGAPGEADMYCYEWSDAHQAVIDEALKCLVTLGFLVEGEWTLATPRVIHHDSGPLPTPDGKFQVVIPIIRDGAEPQRISVGGYGLGMNWIPWSSWSGIFMNQGVSLLTDGPADYFLIRL
;
A
#
# COMPACT_ATOMS: atom_id res chain seq x y z
N MET A 1 -14.31 -15.64 8.78
CA MET A 1 -13.96 -15.47 10.21
C MET A 1 -14.87 -14.42 10.80
N ALA A 2 -15.46 -14.67 11.98
CA ALA A 2 -16.17 -13.62 12.71
C ALA A 2 -15.14 -12.71 13.39
N VAL A 3 -14.99 -11.49 12.88
CA VAL A 3 -14.22 -10.42 13.51
C VAL A 3 -15.16 -9.71 14.48
N THR A 4 -14.85 -9.75 15.77
CA THR A 4 -15.60 -9.02 16.79
C THR A 4 -15.04 -7.60 16.93
N LEU A 5 -15.83 -6.67 17.46
CA LEU A 5 -15.36 -5.31 17.75
C LEU A 5 -14.11 -5.34 18.66
N ALA A 6 -14.06 -6.27 19.62
CA ALA A 6 -12.88 -6.48 20.48
C ALA A 6 -11.62 -6.84 19.67
N LYS A 7 -11.73 -7.72 18.67
CA LYS A 7 -10.61 -8.05 17.77
C LYS A 7 -10.20 -6.87 16.88
N LEU A 8 -11.14 -6.01 16.46
CA LEU A 8 -10.80 -4.81 15.69
C LEU A 8 -9.93 -3.81 16.48
N PHE A 9 -10.01 -3.85 17.80
CA PHE A 9 -9.28 -2.95 18.70
C PHE A 9 -8.17 -3.66 19.49
N ASP A 10 -7.81 -4.89 19.13
CA ASP A 10 -6.71 -5.59 19.77
C ASP A 10 -5.38 -4.95 19.37
N SER A 11 -4.78 -4.22 20.32
CA SER A 11 -3.51 -3.54 20.16
C SER A 11 -2.30 -4.46 20.36
N THR A 12 -2.51 -5.70 20.79
CA THR A 12 -1.45 -6.69 21.01
C THR A 12 -1.18 -7.54 19.77
N ASP A 13 -2.09 -7.48 18.78
CA ASP A 13 -1.91 -8.09 17.48
C ASP A 13 -1.17 -7.13 16.55
N ASP A 14 0.14 -7.34 16.43
CA ASP A 14 1.02 -6.56 15.56
C ASP A 14 0.62 -6.64 14.07
N GLU A 15 -0.16 -7.64 13.66
CA GLU A 15 -0.64 -7.78 12.27
C GLU A 15 -2.01 -7.09 12.07
N ASN A 16 -2.63 -6.56 13.12
CA ASN A 16 -3.94 -5.93 13.07
C ASN A 16 -3.90 -4.55 12.42
N THR A 17 -3.84 -4.53 11.09
CA THR A 17 -3.69 -3.27 10.37
C THR A 17 -4.94 -2.40 10.44
N ILE A 18 -6.11 -2.96 10.71
CA ILE A 18 -7.34 -2.17 10.90
C ILE A 18 -7.23 -1.33 12.16
N TYR A 19 -6.78 -1.93 13.28
CA TYR A 19 -6.47 -1.18 14.50
C TYR A 19 -5.49 -0.03 14.19
N LYS A 20 -4.41 -0.32 13.46
CA LYS A 20 -3.40 0.70 13.10
C LYS A 20 -3.99 1.84 12.26
N ILE A 21 -4.89 1.55 11.32
CA ILE A 21 -5.61 2.58 10.53
C ILE A 21 -6.47 3.46 11.43
N ILE A 22 -7.26 2.86 12.34
CA ILE A 22 -8.12 3.61 13.26
C ILE A 22 -7.27 4.46 14.20
N PHE A 23 -6.16 3.92 14.71
CA PHE A 23 -5.23 4.62 15.57
C PHE A 23 -4.57 5.81 14.88
N LEU A 24 -4.08 5.64 13.64
CA LEU A 24 -3.54 6.74 12.83
C LEU A 24 -4.57 7.86 12.62
N ALA A 25 -5.82 7.50 12.32
CA ALA A 25 -6.90 8.46 12.18
C ALA A 25 -7.19 9.19 13.51
N ALA A 26 -7.14 8.49 14.64
CA ALA A 26 -7.30 9.10 15.97
C ALA A 26 -6.17 10.10 16.29
N CYS A 27 -4.90 9.73 16.07
CA CYS A 27 -3.76 10.62 16.25
C CYS A 27 -3.82 11.86 15.34
N HIS A 28 -4.37 11.71 14.12
CA HIS A 28 -4.64 12.85 13.25
C HIS A 28 -5.62 13.83 13.91
N VAL A 29 -6.74 13.34 14.44
CA VAL A 29 -7.76 14.16 15.09
C VAL A 29 -7.24 14.81 16.38
N GLU A 30 -6.40 14.11 17.15
CA GLU A 30 -5.77 14.65 18.36
C GLU A 30 -4.89 15.86 18.05
N SER A 31 -4.06 15.74 17.01
CA SER A 31 -3.15 16.80 16.55
C SER A 31 -3.82 17.88 15.69
N TYR A 32 -5.01 17.62 15.14
CA TYR A 32 -5.75 18.54 14.28
C TYR A 32 -6.08 19.86 15.00
N GLY A 33 -5.56 20.97 14.45
CA GLY A 33 -5.77 22.31 14.98
C GLY A 33 -5.16 22.56 16.36
N ASN A 34 -4.37 21.63 16.92
CA ASN A 34 -3.82 21.73 18.26
C ASN A 34 -2.32 21.35 18.29
N TRP A 35 -1.48 22.37 18.09
CA TRP A 35 -0.02 22.22 18.05
C TRP A 35 0.57 21.63 19.34
N ALA A 36 -0.04 21.87 20.50
CA ALA A 36 0.44 21.34 21.77
C ALA A 36 0.27 19.82 21.91
N LYS A 37 -0.71 19.22 21.20
CA LYS A 37 -0.94 17.77 21.20
C LYS A 37 -0.15 17.02 20.13
N LYS A 38 0.44 17.74 19.17
CA LYS A 38 1.20 17.17 18.06
C LYS A 38 2.38 16.30 18.52
N PRO A 39 3.23 16.72 19.48
CA PRO A 39 4.37 15.89 19.90
C PRO A 39 3.97 14.54 20.49
N LYS A 40 2.89 14.51 21.30
CA LYS A 40 2.38 13.26 21.88
C LYS A 40 1.83 12.33 20.81
N ALA A 41 0.95 12.82 19.95
CA ALA A 41 0.40 12.02 18.86
C ALA A 41 1.51 11.43 17.97
N TYR A 42 2.61 12.16 17.76
CA TYR A 42 3.73 11.72 16.95
C TYR A 42 4.57 10.66 17.65
N ALA A 43 4.76 10.77 18.97
CA ALA A 43 5.39 9.73 19.77
C ALA A 43 4.57 8.43 19.73
N ASP A 44 3.24 8.54 19.91
CA ASP A 44 2.33 7.39 19.89
C ASP A 44 2.35 6.67 18.52
N VAL A 45 2.42 7.41 17.42
CA VAL A 45 2.56 6.81 16.07
C VAL A 45 3.92 6.14 15.86
N ARG A 46 5.01 6.70 16.39
CA ARG A 46 6.34 6.06 16.31
C ARG A 46 6.37 4.73 17.05
N GLU A 47 5.73 4.67 18.22
CA GLU A 47 5.57 3.46 19.01
C GLU A 47 4.75 2.41 18.25
N LEU A 48 3.58 2.81 17.72
CA LEU A 48 2.73 1.92 16.90
C LEU A 48 3.48 1.32 15.70
N LEU A 49 4.35 2.09 15.06
CA LEU A 49 5.12 1.66 13.89
C LEU A 49 6.43 0.94 14.26
N GLY A 50 6.77 0.82 15.54
CA GLY A 50 8.01 0.21 16.00
C GLY A 50 9.28 0.95 15.55
N ASN A 51 9.18 2.23 15.18
CA ASN A 51 10.30 3.02 14.67
C ASN A 51 10.33 4.43 15.29
N LEU A 52 11.13 4.56 16.35
CA LEU A 52 11.33 5.80 17.11
C LEU A 52 12.06 6.90 16.33
N ARG A 53 12.63 6.60 15.15
CA ARG A 53 13.45 7.54 14.37
C ARG A 53 12.69 8.18 13.20
N LEU A 54 11.42 7.85 13.00
CA LEU A 54 10.63 8.42 11.91
C LEU A 54 10.51 9.95 12.06
N ASP A 55 10.76 10.66 10.96
CA ASP A 55 10.62 12.11 10.92
C ASP A 55 9.15 12.55 10.98
N GLU A 56 8.95 13.78 11.44
CA GLU A 56 7.62 14.38 11.62
C GLU A 56 6.78 14.41 10.34
N GLY A 57 7.42 14.62 9.19
CA GLY A 57 6.76 14.63 7.89
C GLY A 57 6.29 13.24 7.47
N VAL A 58 6.99 12.17 7.86
CA VAL A 58 6.53 10.78 7.67
C VAL A 58 5.27 10.51 8.49
N LEU A 59 5.31 10.85 9.77
CA LEU A 59 4.20 10.62 10.69
C LEU A 59 2.94 11.33 10.19
N GLU A 60 3.09 12.59 9.76
CA GLU A 60 2.00 13.37 9.18
C GLU A 60 1.43 12.72 7.92
N ARG A 61 2.28 12.13 7.07
CA ARG A 61 1.85 11.41 5.87
C ARG A 61 1.05 10.16 6.19
N TYR A 62 1.47 9.35 7.17
CA TYR A 62 0.69 8.18 7.59
C TYR A 62 -0.69 8.56 8.13
N MET A 63 -0.73 9.54 9.03
CA MET A 63 -1.99 10.05 9.58
C MET A 63 -2.91 10.60 8.47
N LYS A 64 -2.38 11.40 7.54
CA LYS A 64 -3.16 11.90 6.38
C LYS A 64 -3.60 10.78 5.44
N SER A 65 -2.84 9.69 5.33
CA SER A 65 -3.21 8.53 4.50
C SER A 65 -4.44 7.81 5.07
N ALA A 66 -4.53 7.67 6.40
CA ALA A 66 -5.73 7.17 7.06
C ALA A 66 -6.94 8.08 6.78
N VAL A 67 -6.77 9.40 6.85
CA VAL A 67 -7.83 10.37 6.51
C VAL A 67 -8.27 10.24 5.05
N ARG A 68 -7.33 10.06 4.11
CA ARG A 68 -7.66 9.83 2.69
C ARG A 68 -8.46 8.54 2.52
N LEU A 69 -8.10 7.47 3.23
CA LEU A 69 -8.86 6.23 3.21
C LEU A 69 -10.30 6.43 3.69
N VAL A 70 -10.53 7.19 4.78
CA VAL A 70 -11.90 7.54 5.23
C VAL A 70 -12.72 8.13 4.08
N LYS A 71 -12.16 9.12 3.37
CA LYS A 71 -12.85 9.76 2.24
C LYS A 71 -13.10 8.83 1.04
N LEU A 72 -12.20 7.88 0.79
CA LEU A 72 -12.41 6.86 -0.25
C LEU A 72 -13.58 5.96 0.10
N LEU A 73 -13.63 5.51 1.36
CA LEU A 73 -14.70 4.68 1.88
C LEU A 73 -16.03 5.44 1.87
N ASP A 74 -16.08 6.71 2.26
CA ASP A 74 -17.26 7.57 2.14
C ASP A 74 -17.83 7.52 0.71
N GLY A 75 -16.96 7.61 -0.29
CA GLY A 75 -17.34 7.46 -1.69
C GLY A 75 -17.96 6.09 -2.00
N LEU A 76 -17.50 5.01 -1.38
CA LEU A 76 -18.09 3.68 -1.50
C LEU A 76 -19.46 3.56 -0.82
N TYR A 77 -19.62 4.13 0.38
CA TYR A 77 -20.92 4.18 1.06
C TYR A 77 -21.96 4.88 0.18
N VAL A 78 -21.63 6.09 -0.31
CA VAL A 78 -22.52 6.91 -1.15
C VAL A 78 -22.83 6.26 -2.49
N ARG A 79 -21.87 5.54 -3.08
CA ARG A 79 -22.09 4.80 -4.34
C ARG A 79 -22.99 3.57 -4.19
N GLY A 80 -23.42 3.22 -2.97
CA GLY A 80 -24.43 2.19 -2.73
C GLY A 80 -23.91 0.88 -2.15
N LEU A 81 -22.63 0.80 -1.76
CA LEU A 81 -22.15 -0.34 -0.96
C LEU A 81 -22.65 -0.30 0.49
N LEU A 82 -23.08 0.88 0.97
CA LEU A 82 -23.63 1.06 2.31
C LEU A 82 -22.69 0.45 3.37
N HIS A 83 -23.21 -0.36 4.30
CA HIS A 83 -22.46 -1.02 5.38
C HIS A 83 -21.29 -1.90 4.87
N ARG A 84 -21.32 -2.37 3.61
CA ARG A 84 -20.22 -3.14 3.00
C ARG A 84 -19.02 -2.30 2.62
N ALA A 85 -19.15 -0.98 2.61
CA ALA A 85 -18.02 -0.10 2.34
C ALA A 85 -16.91 -0.30 3.38
N TYR A 86 -17.23 -0.53 4.66
CA TYR A 86 -16.20 -0.86 5.66
C TYR A 86 -15.53 -2.21 5.39
N GLU A 87 -16.30 -3.23 4.99
CA GLU A 87 -15.77 -4.56 4.70
C GLU A 87 -14.70 -4.52 3.60
N SER A 88 -14.75 -3.52 2.71
CA SER A 88 -13.71 -3.34 1.68
C SER A 88 -12.29 -3.34 2.25
N ILE A 89 -12.09 -2.78 3.45
CA ILE A 89 -10.80 -2.72 4.13
C ILE A 89 -10.27 -4.14 4.41
N LEU A 90 -11.15 -5.11 4.71
CA LEU A 90 -10.78 -6.51 4.96
C LEU A 90 -10.27 -7.22 3.70
N TYR A 91 -10.64 -6.71 2.53
CA TYR A 91 -10.35 -7.35 1.25
C TYR A 91 -9.19 -6.67 0.51
N ILE A 92 -8.84 -5.44 0.89
CA ILE A 92 -7.68 -4.75 0.36
C ILE A 92 -6.46 -5.17 1.20
N PRO A 93 -5.30 -5.41 0.60
CA PRO A 93 -4.08 -5.64 1.35
C PRO A 93 -3.73 -4.42 2.19
N THR A 94 -4.08 -4.44 3.47
CA THR A 94 -3.79 -3.36 4.40
C THR A 94 -2.43 -3.61 5.02
N HIS A 95 -1.34 -3.27 4.35
CA HIS A 95 -0.11 -2.97 5.07
C HIS A 95 -0.04 -1.45 5.25
N ILE A 96 0.41 -0.99 6.42
CA ILE A 96 0.37 0.45 6.76
C ILE A 96 1.14 1.30 5.75
N SER A 97 2.26 0.80 5.23
CA SER A 97 3.08 1.43 4.18
C SER A 97 2.33 1.62 2.84
N HIS A 98 1.23 0.89 2.62
CA HIS A 98 0.45 0.93 1.38
C HIS A 98 -0.74 1.89 1.46
N LEU A 99 -1.12 2.35 2.66
CA LEU A 99 -2.25 3.27 2.85
C LEU A 99 -2.12 4.54 2.02
N ARG A 100 -0.89 5.05 1.85
CA ARG A 100 -0.61 6.24 1.05
C ARG A 100 -1.06 6.09 -0.41
N GLN A 101 -0.93 4.88 -0.96
CA GLN A 101 -1.22 4.59 -2.37
C GLN A 101 -2.73 4.58 -2.67
N PHE A 102 -3.55 4.18 -1.70
CA PHE A 102 -5.01 4.17 -1.88
C PHE A 102 -5.53 5.57 -2.20
N GLY A 103 -5.00 6.57 -1.51
CA GLY A 103 -5.37 7.98 -1.68
C GLY A 103 -4.81 8.65 -2.95
N GLU A 104 -3.84 8.05 -3.64
CA GLU A 104 -3.20 8.64 -4.82
C GLU A 104 -4.00 8.40 -6.11
N GLN A 105 -4.74 7.29 -6.19
CA GLN A 105 -5.58 6.96 -7.35
C GLN A 105 -7.01 6.61 -6.93
N PRO A 106 -7.82 7.61 -6.51
CA PRO A 106 -9.16 7.38 -5.94
C PRO A 106 -10.11 6.67 -6.90
N GLU A 107 -10.06 6.99 -8.20
CA GLU A 107 -10.92 6.35 -9.21
C GLU A 107 -10.53 4.90 -9.47
N ARG A 108 -9.23 4.61 -9.48
CA ARG A 108 -8.74 3.23 -9.60
C ARG A 108 -9.15 2.42 -8.38
N PHE A 109 -8.97 2.95 -7.17
CA PHE A 109 -9.46 2.34 -5.94
C PHE A 109 -10.96 2.00 -6.05
N ARG A 110 -11.78 2.97 -6.46
CA ARG A 110 -13.23 2.83 -6.63
C ARG A 110 -13.64 1.81 -7.70
N SER A 111 -12.84 1.63 -8.76
CA SER A 111 -13.11 0.67 -9.84
C SER A 111 -12.92 -0.79 -9.44
N LEU A 112 -12.19 -1.06 -8.36
CA LEU A 112 -11.97 -2.42 -7.86
C LEU A 112 -13.23 -3.02 -7.23
N PHE A 113 -14.21 -2.18 -6.92
CA PHE A 113 -15.46 -2.58 -6.29
C PHE A 113 -16.56 -2.67 -7.33
N LEU A 114 -17.04 -3.89 -7.58
CA LEU A 114 -18.30 -4.11 -8.27
C LEU A 114 -19.43 -3.67 -7.35
N ILE A 115 -20.01 -2.51 -7.66
CA ILE A 115 -21.14 -1.96 -6.91
C ILE A 115 -22.40 -2.67 -7.38
N GLN A 116 -22.79 -3.68 -6.63
CA GLN A 116 -24.14 -4.19 -6.65
C GLN A 116 -24.80 -3.78 -5.34
N LYS A 117 -26.00 -3.18 -5.43
CA LYS A 117 -26.77 -2.82 -4.25
C LYS A 117 -27.00 -4.11 -3.44
N PRO A 118 -26.55 -4.19 -2.18
CA PRO A 118 -26.74 -5.39 -1.39
C PRO A 118 -28.23 -5.67 -1.21
N LEU A 119 -28.63 -6.94 -1.20
CA LEU A 119 -30.01 -7.33 -0.85
C LEU A 119 -30.35 -6.82 0.56
N PRO A 120 -31.63 -6.49 0.85
CA PRO A 120 -32.02 -5.97 2.15
C PRO A 120 -31.60 -6.88 3.32
N GLU A 121 -31.61 -8.21 3.15
CA GLU A 121 -31.24 -9.15 4.23
C GLU A 121 -29.73 -9.18 4.54
N ILE A 122 -28.91 -8.54 3.71
CA ILE A 122 -27.45 -8.48 3.82
C ILE A 122 -27.00 -7.32 4.73
N GLN A 123 -27.91 -6.44 5.14
CA GLN A 123 -27.61 -5.27 5.95
C GLN A 123 -27.30 -5.66 7.40
N GLY A 124 -26.01 -5.58 7.75
CA GLY A 124 -25.56 -5.74 9.12
C GLY A 124 -26.21 -4.69 10.03
N SER A 125 -26.60 -5.10 11.24
CA SER A 125 -27.29 -4.26 12.22
C SER A 125 -26.41 -3.15 12.82
N LEU A 126 -25.09 -3.18 12.61
CA LEU A 126 -24.15 -2.18 13.11
C LEU A 126 -23.42 -1.50 11.96
N MET A 127 -23.59 -0.17 11.85
CA MET A 127 -22.86 0.66 10.89
C MET A 127 -21.40 0.80 11.34
N LEU A 128 -20.52 -0.05 10.84
CA LEU A 128 -19.09 0.13 10.99
C LEU A 128 -18.66 1.29 10.09
N TYR A 129 -18.17 2.37 10.69
CA TYR A 129 -17.77 3.60 10.02
C TYR A 129 -16.56 4.19 10.75
N LEU A 130 -15.48 4.50 10.01
CA LEU A 130 -14.18 4.82 10.63
C LEU A 130 -14.24 5.98 11.63
N PRO A 131 -14.93 7.12 11.36
CA PRO A 131 -15.12 8.17 12.36
C PRO A 131 -15.80 7.70 13.65
N PHE A 132 -16.78 6.79 13.58
CA PHE A 132 -17.41 6.22 14.78
C PHE A 132 -16.42 5.33 15.55
N LEU A 133 -15.60 4.56 14.86
CA LEU A 133 -14.56 3.72 15.48
C LEU A 133 -13.46 4.57 16.13
N VAL A 134 -13.09 5.69 15.52
CA VAL A 134 -12.18 6.68 16.12
C VAL A 134 -12.77 7.26 17.40
N LEU A 135 -14.04 7.68 17.37
CA LEU A 135 -14.74 8.20 18.55
C LEU A 135 -14.91 7.14 19.64
N TYR A 136 -15.15 5.89 19.26
CA TYR A 136 -15.20 4.77 20.20
C TYR A 136 -13.84 4.53 20.88
N MET A 137 -12.74 4.58 20.12
CA MET A 137 -11.37 4.45 20.64
C MET A 137 -10.92 5.64 21.48
N ARG A 138 -11.40 6.86 21.14
CA ARG A 138 -11.04 8.12 21.79
C ARG A 138 -12.30 8.98 22.03
N PRO A 139 -13.13 8.64 23.04
CA PRO A 139 -14.39 9.34 23.29
C PRO A 139 -14.24 10.84 23.61
N ASN A 140 -13.07 11.22 24.11
CA ASN A 140 -12.72 12.60 24.49
C ASN A 140 -12.51 13.55 23.30
N LEU A 141 -12.48 13.06 22.05
CA LEU A 141 -12.25 13.88 20.87
C LEU A 141 -13.47 14.75 20.47
N GLY A 142 -14.67 14.28 20.80
CA GLY A 142 -15.93 14.93 20.42
C GLY A 142 -16.29 14.76 18.94
N TYR A 143 -17.57 14.51 18.66
CA TYR A 143 -18.07 14.15 17.33
C TYR A 143 -17.71 15.20 16.26
N LYS A 144 -18.05 16.47 16.50
CA LYS A 144 -17.84 17.57 15.54
C LYS A 144 -16.37 17.73 15.14
N LYS A 145 -15.46 17.71 16.12
CA LYS A 145 -14.02 17.83 15.88
C LYS A 145 -13.49 16.65 15.05
N THR A 146 -13.91 15.43 15.38
CA THR A 146 -13.52 14.23 14.63
C THR A 146 -13.94 14.33 13.17
N CYS A 147 -15.20 14.69 12.91
CA CYS A 147 -15.71 14.85 11.55
C CYS A 147 -14.99 15.97 10.77
N GLU A 148 -14.66 17.09 11.41
CA GLU A 148 -13.90 18.18 10.79
C GLU A 148 -12.47 17.75 10.44
N ALA A 149 -11.77 17.11 11.37
CA ALA A 149 -10.41 16.65 11.19
C ALA A 149 -10.30 15.56 10.12
N LEU A 150 -11.22 14.58 10.13
CA LEU A 150 -11.25 13.51 9.12
C LEU A 150 -11.85 13.99 7.78
N GLY A 151 -12.46 15.18 7.75
CA GLY A 151 -13.13 15.73 6.58
C GLY A 151 -14.26 14.83 6.08
N SER A 152 -15.03 14.26 7.01
CA SER A 152 -16.06 13.25 6.76
C SER A 152 -17.27 13.50 7.65
N ARG A 153 -18.45 13.68 7.03
CA ARG A 153 -19.74 13.98 7.68
C ARG A 153 -20.87 13.14 7.07
N LEU A 154 -20.54 11.91 6.66
CA LEU A 154 -21.49 11.06 5.97
C LEU A 154 -22.68 10.66 6.85
N PHE A 155 -22.41 10.35 8.13
CA PHE A 155 -23.40 10.00 9.13
C PHE A 155 -23.31 10.98 10.30
N ASP A 156 -24.45 11.39 10.86
CA ASP A 156 -24.55 12.42 11.89
C ASP A 156 -24.29 11.89 13.33
N GLU A 157 -24.46 12.77 14.34
CA GLU A 157 -24.26 12.43 15.74
C GLU A 157 -25.36 11.51 16.30
N SER A 158 -26.56 11.53 15.70
CA SER A 158 -27.65 10.64 16.09
C SER A 158 -27.36 9.20 15.67
N GLU A 159 -26.82 9.01 14.47
CA GLU A 159 -26.29 7.72 13.99
C GLU A 159 -25.13 7.22 14.87
N TYR A 160 -24.26 8.12 15.35
CA TYR A 160 -23.21 7.76 16.30
C TYR A 160 -23.78 7.27 17.64
N ALA A 161 -24.82 7.92 18.16
CA ALA A 161 -25.49 7.49 19.38
C ALA A 161 -26.13 6.10 19.23
N LEU A 162 -26.75 5.82 18.08
CA LEU A 162 -27.27 4.50 17.73
C LEU A 162 -26.15 3.45 17.69
N PHE A 163 -25.01 3.78 17.09
CA PHE A 163 -23.82 2.94 17.09
C PHE A 163 -23.35 2.61 18.52
N CYS A 164 -23.22 3.62 19.39
CA CYS A 164 -22.84 3.41 20.80
C CYS A 164 -23.84 2.54 21.55
N SER A 165 -25.14 2.79 21.36
CA SER A 165 -26.21 2.01 21.99
C SER A 165 -26.18 0.54 21.53
N ALA A 166 -25.97 0.29 20.24
CA ALA A 166 -25.84 -1.05 19.68
C ALA A 166 -24.61 -1.79 20.25
N VAL A 167 -23.46 -1.13 20.34
CA VAL A 167 -22.25 -1.71 20.94
C VAL A 167 -22.44 -2.02 22.44
N GLN A 168 -23.09 -1.14 23.18
CA GLN A 168 -23.33 -1.30 24.63
C GLN A 168 -24.41 -2.35 24.95
N SER A 169 -25.44 -2.46 24.10
CA SER A 169 -26.57 -3.39 24.31
C SER A 169 -26.28 -4.84 23.92
N GLN A 170 -25.24 -5.11 23.11
CA GLN A 170 -24.97 -6.44 22.55
C GLN A 170 -23.55 -6.98 22.85
N ALA A 171 -23.21 -7.11 24.12
CA ALA A 171 -22.00 -7.84 24.55
C ALA A 171 -22.03 -9.37 24.26
N LYS A 172 -23.08 -9.95 23.63
CA LYS A 172 -23.15 -11.40 23.36
C LYS A 172 -23.57 -11.85 21.96
N ASP A 173 -24.41 -11.12 21.21
CA ASP A 173 -25.06 -11.68 20.00
C ASP A 173 -25.02 -10.80 18.73
N LEU A 174 -24.06 -9.87 18.61
CA LEU A 174 -23.76 -9.26 17.31
C LEU A 174 -22.96 -10.25 16.45
N VAL A 175 -23.67 -11.13 15.74
CA VAL A 175 -23.11 -11.87 14.62
C VAL A 175 -23.37 -11.04 13.37
N PRO A 176 -22.39 -10.30 12.83
CA PRO A 176 -22.52 -9.79 11.47
C PRO A 176 -22.78 -10.98 10.55
N ARG A 177 -24.02 -11.12 10.06
CA ARG A 177 -24.33 -12.10 9.03
C ARG A 177 -23.65 -11.63 7.76
N LEU A 178 -22.51 -12.24 7.48
CA LEU A 178 -21.82 -12.04 6.22
C LEU A 178 -22.76 -12.54 5.11
N PRO A 179 -23.10 -11.70 4.12
CA PRO A 179 -23.72 -12.22 2.91
C PRO A 179 -22.83 -13.28 2.27
N PRO A 180 -23.40 -14.18 1.44
CA PRO A 180 -22.60 -14.96 0.52
C PRO A 180 -21.70 -13.99 -0.24
N MET A 181 -20.41 -14.33 -0.32
CA MET A 181 -19.43 -13.45 -0.96
C MET A 181 -19.97 -13.01 -2.32
N PRO A 182 -19.86 -11.73 -2.70
CA PRO A 182 -19.93 -11.39 -4.11
C PRO A 182 -18.91 -12.29 -4.82
N SER A 183 -19.12 -12.61 -6.09
CA SER A 183 -18.19 -13.39 -6.93
C SER A 183 -16.83 -12.69 -7.18
N ILE A 184 -16.45 -11.81 -6.26
CA ILE A 184 -15.10 -11.33 -6.04
C ILE A 184 -14.38 -12.46 -5.32
N THR A 185 -13.50 -13.16 -6.03
CA THR A 185 -12.55 -14.08 -5.40
C THR A 185 -11.60 -13.23 -4.54
N PRO A 186 -11.66 -13.29 -3.20
CA PRO A 186 -10.69 -12.61 -2.36
C PRO A 186 -9.31 -13.28 -2.51
N PRO A 187 -8.23 -12.54 -2.22
CA PRO A 187 -8.24 -11.11 -1.95
C PRO A 187 -8.73 -10.33 -3.18
N LEU A 188 -9.43 -9.19 -2.97
CA LEU A 188 -9.62 -8.23 -4.07
C LEU A 188 -8.25 -8.07 -4.69
N ARG A 189 -8.13 -8.37 -6.00
CA ARG A 189 -6.83 -8.41 -6.70
C ARG A 189 -6.06 -7.20 -6.19
N LEU A 190 -4.91 -7.46 -5.53
CA LEU A 190 -4.11 -6.45 -4.83
C LEU A 190 -4.12 -5.18 -5.66
N MET A 191 -4.13 -3.98 -5.05
CA MET A 191 -4.02 -2.73 -5.83
C MET A 191 -2.70 -2.73 -6.61
N GLN A 192 -2.63 -3.46 -7.71
CA GLN A 192 -1.44 -3.77 -8.48
C GLN A 192 -1.17 -2.52 -9.27
N HIS A 193 -0.29 -1.70 -8.76
CA HIS A 193 0.03 -0.41 -9.31
C HIS A 193 1.53 -0.32 -9.47
N PHE A 194 1.92 0.10 -10.65
CA PHE A 194 3.29 0.48 -10.95
C PHE A 194 3.31 1.93 -11.42
N ASN A 195 4.41 2.60 -11.11
CA ASN A 195 4.76 3.88 -11.69
C ASN A 195 5.98 3.71 -12.57
N VAL A 196 5.90 4.24 -13.79
CA VAL A 196 7.08 4.45 -14.63
C VAL A 196 7.59 5.84 -14.30
N PHE A 197 8.88 5.95 -13.98
CA PHE A 197 9.49 7.22 -13.63
C PHE A 197 10.74 7.48 -14.45
N ARG A 198 11.04 8.76 -14.68
CA ARG A 198 12.20 9.14 -15.47
C ARG A 198 13.48 9.02 -14.63
N LEU A 199 14.47 8.32 -15.14
CA LEU A 199 15.80 8.23 -14.53
C LEU A 199 16.52 9.58 -14.63
N SER A 200 17.25 9.95 -13.59
CA SER A 200 18.13 11.11 -13.63
C SER A 200 19.29 10.87 -14.61
N VAL A 201 19.88 11.95 -15.15
CA VAL A 201 21.05 11.84 -16.05
C VAL A 201 22.19 11.09 -15.35
N ARG A 202 22.38 11.33 -14.06
CA ARG A 202 23.39 10.66 -13.25
C ARG A 202 23.10 9.16 -13.09
N LEU A 203 21.88 8.79 -12.74
CA LEU A 203 21.49 7.39 -12.57
C LEU A 203 21.64 6.60 -13.88
N ARG A 204 21.25 7.20 -15.01
CA ARG A 204 21.46 6.61 -16.34
C ARG A 204 22.95 6.39 -16.64
N ALA A 205 23.80 7.38 -16.36
CA ALA A 205 25.23 7.27 -16.60
C ALA A 205 25.87 6.15 -15.76
N LEU A 206 25.50 6.04 -14.49
CA LEU A 206 25.97 4.97 -13.61
C LEU A 206 25.51 3.58 -14.10
N ALA A 207 24.24 3.44 -14.48
CA ALA A 207 23.71 2.18 -15.02
C ALA A 207 24.39 1.78 -16.33
N LEU A 208 24.71 2.73 -17.21
CA LEU A 208 25.46 2.43 -18.44
C LEU A 208 26.91 2.00 -18.14
N GLN A 209 27.59 2.66 -17.20
CA GLN A 209 28.96 2.29 -16.80
C GLN A 209 29.02 0.91 -16.14
N SER A 210 27.96 0.48 -15.47
CA SER A 210 27.92 -0.87 -14.87
C SER A 210 27.86 -2.02 -15.88
N VAL A 211 27.57 -1.75 -17.16
CA VAL A 211 27.52 -2.79 -18.20
C VAL A 211 28.84 -3.57 -18.28
N ASP A 212 29.97 -2.89 -18.14
CA ASP A 212 31.30 -3.50 -18.22
C ASP A 212 31.65 -4.36 -16.97
N GLN A 213 30.81 -4.32 -15.95
CA GLN A 213 30.94 -5.05 -14.69
C GLN A 213 29.97 -6.22 -14.57
N LEU A 214 29.17 -6.50 -15.60
CA LEU A 214 28.29 -7.68 -15.66
C LEU A 214 29.14 -8.94 -15.84
N ARG A 215 29.46 -9.58 -14.72
CA ARG A 215 30.30 -10.79 -14.64
C ARG A 215 29.62 -11.84 -13.77
N GLY A 216 29.96 -13.10 -13.99
CA GLY A 216 29.33 -14.23 -13.31
C GLY A 216 27.88 -14.46 -13.75
N TYR A 217 27.43 -15.71 -13.67
CA TYR A 217 26.09 -16.12 -14.08
C TYR A 217 25.57 -17.16 -13.09
N ASN A 218 25.20 -16.67 -11.91
CA ASN A 218 24.80 -17.53 -10.80
C ASN A 218 23.29 -17.77 -10.85
N PRO A 219 22.81 -19.00 -10.59
CA PRO A 219 21.38 -19.24 -10.46
C PRO A 219 20.79 -18.37 -9.35
N MET A 220 19.53 -17.96 -9.50
CA MET A 220 18.86 -17.15 -8.49
C MET A 220 18.90 -17.83 -7.10
N PRO A 221 19.32 -17.11 -6.04
CA PRO A 221 19.18 -17.58 -4.67
C PRO A 221 17.72 -17.95 -4.32
N PRO A 222 17.51 -18.85 -3.32
CA PRO A 222 16.18 -19.28 -2.90
C PRO A 222 15.25 -18.07 -2.61
N GLY A 223 14.01 -18.10 -3.14
CA GLY A 223 13.04 -17.00 -3.01
C GLY A 223 12.75 -16.22 -4.29
N ALA A 224 13.31 -16.64 -5.43
CA ALA A 224 12.77 -16.30 -6.75
C ALA A 224 11.55 -17.19 -7.06
N PRO A 225 10.52 -16.68 -7.75
CA PRO A 225 9.39 -17.50 -8.18
C PRO A 225 9.91 -18.56 -9.14
N GLY A 226 9.57 -19.83 -8.89
CA GLY A 226 10.09 -20.99 -9.65
C GLY A 226 9.68 -21.04 -11.13
N GLU A 227 8.87 -20.10 -11.60
CA GLU A 227 8.41 -20.00 -12.99
C GLU A 227 9.26 -19.04 -13.84
N ALA A 228 10.14 -18.24 -13.23
CA ALA A 228 10.99 -17.29 -13.94
C ALA A 228 12.42 -17.81 -14.07
N ASP A 229 12.92 -17.80 -15.31
CA ASP A 229 14.31 -18.14 -15.63
C ASP A 229 15.16 -16.89 -15.51
N MET A 230 15.92 -16.82 -14.42
CA MET A 230 16.67 -15.64 -14.01
C MET A 230 17.99 -16.03 -13.37
N TYR A 231 18.98 -15.16 -13.57
CA TYR A 231 20.33 -15.33 -13.07
C TYR A 231 20.84 -14.03 -12.46
N CYS A 232 21.72 -14.16 -11.47
CA CYS A 232 22.37 -13.03 -10.81
C CYS A 232 23.81 -12.87 -11.33
N TYR A 233 24.14 -11.65 -11.72
CA TYR A 233 25.53 -11.24 -11.88
C TYR A 233 26.21 -11.10 -10.51
N GLU A 234 27.53 -11.22 -10.51
CA GLU A 234 28.38 -10.92 -9.36
C GLU A 234 28.25 -9.45 -8.95
N TRP A 235 28.28 -9.22 -7.64
CA TRP A 235 28.13 -7.89 -7.08
C TRP A 235 29.44 -7.09 -7.18
N SER A 236 29.33 -5.78 -7.42
CA SER A 236 30.48 -4.86 -7.50
C SER A 236 30.15 -3.49 -6.90
N ASP A 237 31.17 -2.70 -6.57
CA ASP A 237 30.98 -1.34 -6.05
C ASP A 237 30.25 -0.41 -7.04
N ALA A 238 30.43 -0.64 -8.35
CA ALA A 238 29.70 0.09 -9.39
C ALA A 238 28.20 -0.17 -9.31
N HIS A 239 27.78 -1.39 -8.95
CA HIS A 239 26.38 -1.74 -8.75
C HIS A 239 25.79 -1.00 -7.55
N GLN A 240 26.54 -0.91 -6.44
CA GLN A 240 26.09 -0.19 -5.25
C GLN A 240 25.83 1.30 -5.53
N ALA A 241 26.70 1.95 -6.30
CA ALA A 241 26.53 3.36 -6.67
C ALA A 241 25.21 3.62 -7.44
N VAL A 242 24.77 2.66 -8.28
CA VAL A 242 23.47 2.73 -8.97
C VAL A 242 22.33 2.63 -7.97
N ILE A 243 22.41 1.71 -7.00
CA ILE A 243 21.36 1.53 -5.99
C ILE A 243 21.19 2.79 -5.13
N ASP A 244 22.29 3.36 -4.64
CA ASP A 244 22.24 4.52 -3.77
C ASP A 244 21.62 5.74 -4.47
N GLU A 245 21.99 5.98 -5.73
CA GLU A 245 21.42 7.06 -6.54
C GLU A 245 19.95 6.78 -6.90
N ALA A 246 19.57 5.52 -7.16
CA ALA A 246 18.19 5.14 -7.40
C ALA A 246 17.30 5.40 -6.18
N LEU A 247 17.74 5.00 -4.98
CA LEU A 247 17.01 5.24 -3.73
C LEU A 247 16.85 6.73 -3.46
N LYS A 248 17.91 7.52 -3.68
CA LYS A 248 17.85 8.98 -3.58
C LYS A 248 16.84 9.60 -4.55
N CYS A 249 16.81 9.13 -5.80
CA CYS A 249 15.84 9.58 -6.80
C CYS A 249 14.40 9.25 -6.36
N LEU A 250 14.15 8.03 -5.88
CA LEU A 250 12.82 7.60 -5.45
C LEU A 250 12.32 8.38 -4.23
N VAL A 251 13.20 8.73 -3.28
CA VAL A 251 12.87 9.61 -2.16
C VAL A 251 12.56 11.02 -2.65
N THR A 252 13.36 11.56 -3.57
CA THR A 252 13.15 12.90 -4.15
C THR A 252 11.83 12.99 -4.92
N LEU A 253 11.48 11.95 -5.66
CA LEU A 253 10.21 11.83 -6.39
C LEU A 253 9.01 11.56 -5.48
N GLY A 254 9.23 11.31 -4.19
CA GLY A 254 8.18 11.02 -3.22
C GLY A 254 7.62 9.60 -3.27
N PHE A 255 8.23 8.69 -4.04
CA PHE A 255 7.84 7.27 -4.04
C PHE A 255 8.31 6.54 -2.79
N LEU A 256 9.44 6.96 -2.23
CA LEU A 256 9.96 6.45 -0.96
C LEU A 256 10.04 7.57 0.05
N VAL A 257 10.01 7.17 1.32
CA VAL A 257 10.31 8.07 2.43
C VAL A 257 11.44 7.43 3.23
N GLU A 258 12.41 8.24 3.61
CA GLU A 258 13.58 7.77 4.35
C GLU A 258 13.16 7.13 5.69
N GLY A 259 13.68 5.93 5.97
CA GLY A 259 13.36 5.19 7.20
C GLY A 259 12.06 4.36 7.19
N GLU A 260 11.25 4.40 6.11
CA GLU A 260 10.04 3.56 5.98
C GLU A 260 10.29 2.18 5.34
N TRP A 261 11.47 1.97 4.76
CA TRP A 261 11.80 0.77 4.01
C TRP A 261 13.08 0.13 4.54
N THR A 262 13.13 -1.19 4.41
CA THR A 262 14.34 -1.97 4.69
C THR A 262 14.82 -2.55 3.38
N LEU A 263 16.00 -2.10 2.95
CA LEU A 263 16.60 -2.63 1.73
C LEU A 263 16.97 -4.10 1.92
N ALA A 264 16.28 -4.98 1.20
CA ALA A 264 16.75 -6.34 1.00
C ALA A 264 17.96 -6.31 0.05
N THR A 265 18.78 -7.37 0.06
CA THR A 265 19.98 -7.46 -0.78
C THR A 265 19.66 -7.15 -2.24
N PRO A 266 20.12 -6.00 -2.78
CA PRO A 266 19.89 -5.63 -4.17
C PRO A 266 20.63 -6.59 -5.10
N ARG A 267 20.13 -6.72 -6.33
CA ARG A 267 20.67 -7.68 -7.31
C ARG A 267 20.77 -7.06 -8.68
N VAL A 268 21.71 -7.56 -9.46
CA VAL A 268 21.77 -7.31 -10.90
C VAL A 268 21.37 -8.61 -11.58
N ILE A 269 20.31 -8.55 -12.39
CA ILE A 269 19.60 -9.72 -12.88
C ILE A 269 19.71 -9.76 -14.40
N HIS A 270 20.03 -10.96 -14.90
CA HIS A 270 19.68 -11.39 -16.25
C HIS A 270 18.35 -12.14 -16.18
N HIS A 271 17.34 -11.67 -16.91
CA HIS A 271 16.01 -12.26 -16.93
C HIS A 271 15.70 -12.78 -18.33
N ASP A 272 15.75 -14.09 -18.50
CA ASP A 272 15.50 -14.75 -19.78
C ASP A 272 14.01 -14.81 -20.08
N SER A 273 13.22 -15.36 -19.14
CA SER A 273 11.78 -15.54 -19.34
C SER A 273 11.00 -15.74 -18.04
N GLY A 274 9.67 -15.64 -18.14
CA GLY A 274 8.74 -15.90 -17.06
C GLY A 274 8.38 -14.66 -16.22
N PRO A 275 7.37 -14.76 -15.35
CA PRO A 275 6.91 -13.62 -14.57
C PRO A 275 7.74 -13.42 -13.30
N LEU A 276 8.16 -12.18 -13.05
CA LEU A 276 8.73 -11.75 -11.77
C LEU A 276 7.69 -10.96 -10.96
N PRO A 277 6.87 -11.62 -10.10
CA PRO A 277 5.99 -10.95 -9.16
C PRO A 277 6.77 -10.20 -8.07
N THR A 278 6.21 -9.06 -7.68
CA THR A 278 6.59 -8.33 -6.47
C THR A 278 5.98 -9.04 -5.26
N PRO A 279 6.78 -9.46 -4.26
CA PRO A 279 6.27 -10.18 -3.09
C PRO A 279 5.25 -9.37 -2.26
N ASP A 280 4.42 -10.07 -1.50
CA ASP A 280 3.47 -9.45 -0.58
C ASP A 280 4.19 -8.63 0.50
N GLY A 281 3.61 -7.47 0.82
CA GLY A 281 4.17 -6.51 1.78
C GLY A 281 5.43 -5.79 1.31
N LYS A 282 5.87 -5.97 0.05
CA LYS A 282 7.10 -5.40 -0.48
C LYS A 282 6.85 -4.43 -1.64
N PHE A 283 7.84 -3.56 -1.85
CA PHE A 283 8.00 -2.84 -3.11
C PHE A 283 9.18 -3.40 -3.89
N GLN A 284 9.11 -3.27 -5.21
CA GLN A 284 10.17 -3.69 -6.11
C GLN A 284 10.46 -2.60 -7.12
N VAL A 285 11.73 -2.25 -7.28
CA VAL A 285 12.19 -1.27 -8.26
C VAL A 285 13.06 -1.96 -9.28
N VAL A 286 12.81 -1.63 -10.54
CA VAL A 286 13.54 -2.13 -11.69
C VAL A 286 14.19 -0.95 -12.41
N ILE A 287 15.51 -0.98 -12.54
CA ILE A 287 16.28 -0.01 -13.32
C ILE A 287 16.90 -0.76 -14.50
N PRO A 288 16.45 -0.50 -15.74
CA PRO A 288 16.97 -1.16 -16.94
C PRO A 288 18.47 -0.94 -17.14
N ILE A 289 19.16 -1.98 -17.58
CA ILE A 289 20.52 -1.91 -18.13
C ILE A 289 20.41 -2.16 -19.63
N ILE A 290 20.55 -1.10 -20.42
CA ILE A 290 20.43 -1.16 -21.88
C ILE A 290 21.74 -0.72 -22.49
N ARG A 291 22.35 -1.62 -23.27
CA ARG A 291 23.58 -1.34 -24.01
C ARG A 291 23.28 -0.41 -25.18
N ASP A 292 24.22 0.46 -25.52
CA ASP A 292 24.09 1.32 -26.69
C ASP A 292 23.93 0.47 -27.96
N GLY A 293 22.91 0.78 -28.77
CA GLY A 293 22.59 0.05 -29.99
C GLY A 293 21.77 -1.24 -29.79
N ALA A 294 21.33 -1.56 -28.57
CA ALA A 294 20.40 -2.66 -28.34
C ALA A 294 19.05 -2.42 -29.04
N GLU A 295 18.41 -3.51 -29.48
CA GLU A 295 17.10 -3.42 -30.13
C GLU A 295 16.02 -2.88 -29.17
N PRO A 296 15.02 -2.15 -29.68
CA PRO A 296 13.92 -1.67 -28.86
C PRO A 296 13.12 -2.84 -28.28
N GLN A 297 13.28 -3.08 -26.99
CA GLN A 297 12.52 -4.11 -26.29
C GLN A 297 11.27 -3.50 -25.63
N ARG A 298 10.25 -4.33 -25.44
CA ARG A 298 9.09 -4.00 -24.60
C ARG A 298 9.03 -4.95 -23.43
N ILE A 299 8.46 -4.46 -22.37
CA ILE A 299 8.16 -5.26 -21.19
C ILE A 299 6.69 -5.09 -20.85
N SER A 300 6.11 -6.13 -20.28
CA SER A 300 4.79 -6.08 -19.71
C SER A 300 4.89 -5.88 -18.21
N VAL A 301 4.23 -4.86 -17.70
CA VAL A 301 4.05 -4.64 -16.27
C VAL A 301 2.56 -4.65 -15.96
N GLY A 302 2.15 -5.45 -15.00
CA GLY A 302 0.74 -5.53 -14.66
C GLY A 302 0.42 -6.55 -13.60
N GLY A 303 -0.87 -6.62 -13.28
CA GLY A 303 -1.41 -7.66 -12.43
C GLY A 303 -1.52 -8.97 -13.18
N TYR A 304 -1.18 -10.09 -12.54
CA TYR A 304 -1.42 -11.42 -13.10
C TYR A 304 -2.91 -11.55 -13.47
N GLY A 305 -3.22 -11.65 -14.77
CA GLY A 305 -4.59 -11.73 -15.31
C GLY A 305 -5.42 -10.43 -15.32
N LEU A 306 -4.86 -9.26 -15.01
CA LEU A 306 -5.51 -7.93 -15.08
C LEU A 306 -4.84 -7.02 -16.11
N GLY A 307 -4.85 -7.40 -17.39
CA GLY A 307 -4.40 -6.55 -18.49
C GLY A 307 -2.89 -6.26 -18.46
N MET A 308 -2.19 -6.65 -19.53
CA MET A 308 -0.77 -6.38 -19.67
C MET A 308 -0.56 -4.97 -20.21
N ASN A 309 0.14 -4.12 -19.46
CA ASN A 309 0.56 -2.81 -19.97
C ASN A 309 1.95 -2.96 -20.55
N TRP A 310 2.02 -2.96 -21.88
CA TRP A 310 3.26 -3.03 -22.60
C TRP A 310 3.91 -1.66 -22.70
N ILE A 311 4.95 -1.45 -21.89
CA ILE A 311 5.71 -0.20 -21.85
C ILE A 311 7.06 -0.37 -22.57
N PRO A 312 7.61 0.69 -23.17
CA PRO A 312 8.95 0.65 -23.76
C PRO A 312 10.01 0.33 -22.69
N TRP A 313 10.89 -0.62 -22.96
CA TRP A 313 12.10 -0.84 -22.16
C TRP A 313 13.13 0.21 -22.54
N SER A 314 13.45 1.12 -21.62
CA SER A 314 14.17 2.35 -21.95
C SER A 314 15.23 2.69 -20.92
N SER A 315 16.41 3.13 -21.38
CA SER A 315 17.51 3.59 -20.51
C SER A 315 17.19 4.87 -19.74
N TRP A 316 16.01 5.45 -19.99
CA TRP A 316 15.53 6.68 -19.38
C TRP A 316 14.40 6.46 -18.39
N SER A 317 13.92 5.24 -18.23
CA SER A 317 12.75 4.94 -17.41
C SER A 317 13.04 3.82 -16.42
N GLY A 318 12.73 4.06 -15.15
CA GLY A 318 12.68 3.04 -14.11
C GLY A 318 11.23 2.67 -13.81
N ILE A 319 11.03 1.54 -13.12
CA ILE A 319 9.71 1.03 -12.77
C ILE A 319 9.67 0.81 -11.28
N PHE A 320 8.73 1.46 -10.62
CA PHE A 320 8.41 1.24 -9.22
C PHE A 320 7.14 0.40 -9.15
N MET A 321 7.23 -0.82 -8.64
CA MET A 321 6.16 -1.80 -8.57
C MET A 321 5.80 -2.08 -7.12
N ASN A 322 4.50 -2.20 -6.85
CA ASN A 322 4.03 -2.68 -5.55
C ASN A 322 3.70 -4.18 -5.59
N GLN A 323 3.47 -4.73 -4.40
CA GLN A 323 3.08 -6.13 -4.21
C GLN A 323 2.04 -6.64 -5.22
N GLY A 324 2.26 -7.86 -5.68
CA GLY A 324 1.41 -8.53 -6.65
C GLY A 324 1.56 -8.03 -8.09
N VAL A 325 2.29 -6.95 -8.37
CA VAL A 325 2.63 -6.55 -9.75
C VAL A 325 3.73 -7.46 -10.26
N SER A 326 3.55 -7.99 -11.46
CA SER A 326 4.53 -8.80 -12.17
C SER A 326 5.19 -8.02 -13.30
N LEU A 327 6.50 -8.19 -13.41
CA LEU A 327 7.28 -7.85 -14.60
C LEU A 327 7.37 -9.09 -15.49
N LEU A 328 7.09 -8.95 -16.77
CA LEU A 328 7.35 -9.95 -17.80
C LEU A 328 8.15 -9.29 -18.94
N THR A 329 9.20 -9.95 -19.39
CA THR A 329 10.03 -9.48 -20.49
C THR A 329 9.63 -10.19 -21.80
N ASP A 330 9.74 -9.49 -22.93
CA ASP A 330 9.47 -10.07 -24.27
C ASP A 330 10.69 -10.86 -24.82
N GLY A 331 11.78 -10.89 -24.04
CA GLY A 331 13.04 -11.57 -24.34
C GLY A 331 14.03 -11.33 -23.19
N PRO A 332 15.29 -11.77 -23.35
CA PRO A 332 16.31 -11.56 -22.33
C PRO A 332 16.48 -10.08 -22.00
N ALA A 333 16.55 -9.74 -20.72
CA ALA A 333 16.73 -8.37 -20.26
C ALA A 333 17.62 -8.29 -19.03
N ASP A 334 18.52 -7.29 -19.02
CA ASP A 334 19.39 -6.99 -17.89
C ASP A 334 18.83 -5.80 -17.09
N TYR A 335 18.80 -5.92 -15.77
CA TYR A 335 18.37 -4.82 -14.91
C TYR A 335 18.87 -4.94 -13.47
N PHE A 336 18.87 -3.79 -12.77
CA PHE A 336 18.96 -3.78 -11.32
C PHE A 336 17.59 -4.07 -10.71
N LEU A 337 17.57 -4.98 -9.75
CA LEU A 337 16.41 -5.29 -8.92
C LEU A 337 16.65 -4.82 -7.48
N ILE A 338 15.79 -3.93 -7.02
CA ILE A 338 15.78 -3.42 -5.65
C ILE A 338 14.48 -3.89 -4.99
N ARG A 339 14.58 -4.52 -3.81
CA ARG A 339 13.41 -4.92 -3.01
C ARG A 339 13.42 -4.16 -1.68
N LEU A 340 12.27 -3.59 -1.32
CA LEU A 340 12.08 -2.65 -0.22
C LEU A 340 10.94 -3.09 0.71
#